data_AF-A0A8H3BPD9-F1
#
_entry.id   AF-A0A8H3BPD9-F1
#
_cell.length_a   1.000
_cell.length_b   1.000
_cell.length_c   1.000
_cell.angle_alpha   90.00
_cell.angle_beta   90.00
_cell.angle_gamma   90.00
#
_symmetry.space_group_name_H-M   'P 1'
#
loop_
_entity.id
_entity.type
_entity.pdbx_description
1 polymer ?
#
loop_
_entity_poly.entity_id
_entity_poly.type
_entity_poly.pdbx_seq_one_letter_code
_entity_poly.pdbx_strand_id
1 'polypeptide(L)'
;SNWLWNFGIGYATPYLVNEGPGNANLGVKVFFIWGSTCVGCLLFTYFLIPETKGLSLEQIDILYQNTNAIHSVAYRRQMIAEDVHAADPEAIARVTSKVDQEHGLHGLRSTKSREVHNEKADITHQD
;
A
#
# COMPACT_ATOMS: atom_id res chain seq x y z
N SER A 1 10.29 -6.08 -25.22
CA SER A 1 10.98 -7.36 -25.42
C SER A 1 10.75 -8.27 -24.23
N ASN A 2 9.66 -9.05 -24.24
CA ASN A 2 9.29 -9.98 -23.16
C ASN A 2 9.51 -11.45 -23.56
N TRP A 3 10.40 -11.68 -24.53
CA TRP A 3 10.59 -12.99 -25.16
C TRP A 3 10.98 -14.08 -24.16
N LEU A 4 11.95 -13.81 -23.30
CA LEU A 4 12.44 -14.79 -22.32
C LEU A 4 11.35 -15.18 -21.32
N TRP A 5 10.57 -14.20 -20.85
CA TRP A 5 9.48 -14.46 -19.91
C TRP A 5 8.33 -15.24 -20.57
N ASN A 6 7.96 -14.86 -21.80
CA ASN A 6 6.94 -15.57 -22.56
C ASN A 6 7.36 -17.02 -22.86
N PHE A 7 8.64 -17.25 -23.18
CA PHE A 7 9.20 -18.58 -23.37
C PHE A 7 9.20 -19.39 -22.06
N GLY A 8 9.68 -18.79 -20.96
CA GLY A 8 9.76 -19.44 -19.65
C GLY A 8 8.40 -19.90 -19.13
N ILE A 9 7.36 -19.06 -19.24
CA ILE A 9 5.99 -19.43 -18.82
C ILE A 9 5.41 -20.51 -19.75
N GLY A 10 5.66 -20.42 -21.06
CA GLY A 10 5.22 -21.40 -22.05
C GLY A 10 5.84 -22.79 -21.86
N TYR A 11 7.07 -22.88 -21.34
CA TYR A 11 7.74 -24.14 -21.00
C TYR A 11 7.36 -24.65 -19.59
N ALA A 12 7.31 -23.77 -18.59
CA ALA A 12 7.08 -24.16 -17.20
C ALA A 12 5.64 -24.65 -16.96
N THR A 13 4.65 -24.03 -17.58
CA THR A 13 3.23 -24.37 -17.38
C THR A 13 2.89 -25.82 -17.75
N PRO A 14 3.26 -26.35 -18.94
CA PRO A 14 3.02 -27.75 -19.27
C PRO A 14 3.86 -28.74 -18.44
N TYR A 15 5.08 -28.38 -18.03
CA TYR A 15 5.92 -29.22 -17.16
C TYR A 15 5.32 -29.42 -15.76
N LEU A 16 4.71 -28.36 -15.21
CA LEU A 16 4.09 -28.39 -13.89
C LEU A 16 2.73 -29.11 -13.89
N VAL A 17 1.94 -28.99 -14.96
CA VAL A 17 0.54 -29.45 -15.00
C VAL A 17 0.36 -30.84 -15.58
N ASN A 18 1.15 -31.23 -16.60
CA ASN A 18 0.87 -32.45 -17.36
C ASN A 18 1.22 -33.73 -16.59
N GLU A 19 0.41 -34.76 -16.80
CA GLU A 19 0.65 -36.10 -16.27
C GLU A 19 1.58 -36.88 -17.21
N GLY A 20 2.71 -37.36 -16.70
CA GLY A 20 3.64 -38.20 -17.46
C GLY A 20 4.95 -38.50 -16.72
N PRO A 21 5.69 -39.56 -17.08
CA PRO A 21 6.97 -39.89 -16.46
C PRO A 21 7.99 -38.78 -16.76
N GLY A 22 8.49 -38.14 -15.69
CA GLY A 22 9.40 -36.98 -15.76
C GLY A 22 8.73 -35.61 -15.61
N ASN A 23 7.40 -35.53 -15.58
CA ASN A 23 6.64 -34.30 -15.30
C ASN A 23 6.22 -34.24 -13.83
N ALA A 24 6.05 -33.03 -13.31
CA ALA A 24 5.77 -32.81 -11.89
C ALA A 24 4.34 -33.23 -11.50
N ASN A 25 3.43 -33.39 -12.47
CA ASN A 25 2.09 -33.96 -12.30
C ASN A 25 1.28 -33.30 -11.15
N LEU A 26 1.30 -31.96 -11.09
CA LEU A 26 0.65 -31.22 -9.99
C LEU A 26 -0.84 -30.97 -10.22
N GLY A 27 -1.36 -31.15 -11.43
CA GLY A 27 -2.78 -30.90 -11.75
C GLY A 27 -3.28 -29.56 -11.19
N VAL A 28 -4.37 -29.59 -10.40
CA VAL A 28 -4.97 -28.40 -9.75
C VAL A 28 -4.03 -27.72 -8.73
N LYS A 29 -3.00 -28.39 -8.21
CA LYS A 29 -2.10 -27.79 -7.22
C LYS A 29 -1.25 -26.65 -7.79
N VAL A 30 -1.12 -26.56 -9.11
CA VAL A 30 -0.43 -25.45 -9.78
C VAL A 30 -1.07 -24.08 -9.45
N PHE A 31 -2.39 -24.06 -9.22
CA PHE A 31 -3.12 -22.84 -8.88
C PHE A 31 -2.73 -22.32 -7.49
N PHE A 32 -2.33 -23.18 -6.55
CA PHE A 32 -1.80 -22.73 -5.26
C PHE A 32 -0.43 -22.09 -5.38
N ILE A 33 0.43 -22.55 -6.30
CA ILE A 33 1.77 -21.98 -6.54
C ILE A 33 1.65 -20.61 -7.22
N TRP A 34 0.84 -20.52 -8.28
CA TRP A 34 0.58 -19.24 -8.93
C TRP A 34 -0.17 -18.29 -8.01
N GLY A 35 -1.16 -18.78 -7.27
CA GLY A 35 -1.90 -18.00 -6.28
C GLY A 35 -1.01 -17.46 -5.16
N SER A 36 -0.14 -18.28 -4.56
CA SER A 36 0.79 -17.83 -3.52
C SER A 36 1.81 -16.84 -4.07
N THR A 37 2.27 -17.03 -5.31
CA THR A 37 3.17 -16.08 -5.97
C THR A 37 2.47 -14.74 -6.21
N CYS A 38 1.22 -14.74 -6.68
CA CYS A 38 0.43 -13.51 -6.82
C CYS A 38 0.21 -12.80 -5.48
N VAL A 39 -0.14 -13.53 -4.43
CA VAL A 39 -0.30 -12.96 -3.08
C VAL A 39 1.04 -12.41 -2.55
N GLY A 40 2.14 -13.13 -2.75
CA GLY A 40 3.48 -12.67 -2.40
C GLY A 40 3.85 -11.37 -3.11
N CYS A 41 3.57 -11.28 -4.41
CA CYS A 41 3.73 -10.06 -5.19
C CYS A 41 2.86 -8.93 -4.62
N LEU A 42 1.58 -9.19 -4.32
CA LEU A 42 0.68 -8.19 -3.74
C LEU A 42 1.21 -7.64 -2.41
N LEU A 43 1.62 -8.52 -1.50
CA LEU A 43 2.19 -8.11 -0.22
C LEU A 43 3.47 -7.29 -0.42
N PHE A 44 4.37 -7.75 -1.27
CA PHE A 44 5.59 -7.01 -1.61
C PHE A 44 5.27 -5.63 -2.16
N THR A 45 4.39 -5.53 -3.17
CA THR A 45 4.02 -4.24 -3.75
C THR A 45 3.31 -3.33 -2.76
N TYR A 46 2.50 -3.88 -1.85
CA TYR A 46 1.77 -3.10 -0.86
C TYR A 46 2.70 -2.51 0.22
N PHE A 47 3.68 -3.28 0.68
CA PHE A 47 4.55 -2.86 1.80
C PHE A 47 5.82 -2.14 1.35
N LEU A 48 6.34 -2.41 0.16
CA LEU A 48 7.65 -1.90 -0.28
C LEU A 48 7.58 -0.88 -1.42
N ILE A 49 6.44 -0.78 -2.14
CA ILE A 49 6.33 0.15 -3.28
C ILE A 49 5.43 1.33 -2.91
N PRO A 50 6.00 2.51 -2.64
CA PRO A 50 5.22 3.74 -2.49
C PRO A 50 4.66 4.20 -3.84
N GLU A 51 3.47 4.81 -3.81
CA GLU A 51 2.83 5.41 -4.99
C GLU A 51 3.56 6.69 -5.45
N THR A 52 4.22 6.64 -6.62
CA THR A 52 5.01 7.76 -7.19
C THR A 52 4.38 8.44 -8.40
N LYS A 53 3.17 8.03 -8.82
CA LYS A 53 2.53 8.58 -10.02
C LYS A 53 2.31 10.08 -9.89
N GLY A 54 2.73 10.87 -10.89
CA GLY A 54 2.46 12.30 -10.96
C GLY A 54 3.25 13.18 -9.98
N LEU A 55 4.35 12.67 -9.41
CA LEU A 55 5.34 13.47 -8.67
C LEU A 55 6.55 13.76 -9.57
N SER A 56 7.22 14.89 -9.32
CA SER A 56 8.55 15.14 -9.90
C SER A 56 9.61 14.24 -9.27
N LEU A 57 10.76 14.05 -9.96
CA LEU A 57 11.86 13.22 -9.44
C LEU A 57 12.35 13.68 -8.05
N GLU A 58 12.32 14.98 -7.79
CA GLU A 58 12.76 15.54 -6.51
C GLU A 58 11.74 15.31 -5.39
N GLN A 59 10.43 15.38 -5.72
CA GLN A 59 9.37 15.04 -4.77
C GLN A 59 9.35 13.53 -4.43
N ILE A 60 9.78 12.67 -5.37
CA ILE A 60 9.92 11.23 -5.14
C ILE A 60 11.04 10.96 -4.12
N ASP A 61 12.18 11.64 -4.22
CA ASP A 61 13.27 11.48 -3.24
C ASP A 61 12.82 11.86 -1.83
N ILE A 62 12.10 12.99 -1.69
CA ILE A 62 11.51 13.43 -0.43
C ILE A 62 10.50 12.41 0.11
N LEU A 63 9.68 11.81 -0.76
CA LEU A 63 8.72 10.78 -0.38
C LEU A 63 9.43 9.55 0.22
N TYR A 64 10.53 9.10 -0.38
CA TYR A 64 11.30 7.95 0.11
C TYR A 64 12.02 8.23 1.44
N GLN A 65 12.42 9.48 1.69
CA GLN A 65 13.13 9.86 2.92
C GLN A 65 12.19 10.06 4.13
N ASN A 66 10.95 10.50 3.89
CA ASN A 66 10.05 10.94 4.97
C ASN A 66 8.91 9.97 5.29
N THR A 67 8.61 8.99 4.43
CA THR A 67 7.49 8.07 4.68
C THR A 67 7.75 6.66 4.16
N ASN A 68 7.15 5.67 4.83
CA ASN A 68 7.07 4.30 4.34
C ASN A 68 5.96 4.14 3.29
N ALA A 69 6.01 3.05 2.51
CA ALA A 69 5.07 2.78 1.43
C ALA A 69 3.60 2.79 1.86
N ILE A 70 3.30 2.35 3.10
CA ILE A 70 1.94 2.30 3.64
C ILE A 70 1.33 3.71 3.80
N HIS A 71 2.13 4.69 4.22
CA HIS A 71 1.68 6.06 4.49
C HIS A 71 1.90 7.01 3.31
N SER A 72 2.52 6.52 2.23
CA SER A 72 2.93 7.34 1.09
C SER A 72 1.74 7.97 0.35
N VAL A 73 0.55 7.35 0.38
CA VAL A 73 -0.65 7.86 -0.32
C VAL A 73 -1.18 9.14 0.32
N ALA A 74 -1.22 9.20 1.66
CA ALA A 74 -1.66 10.38 2.39
C ALA A 74 -0.64 11.53 2.23
N TYR A 75 0.65 11.21 2.39
CA TYR A 75 1.75 12.15 2.24
C TYR A 75 1.79 12.75 0.81
N ARG A 76 1.66 11.90 -0.22
CA ARG A 76 1.55 12.31 -1.63
C ARG A 76 0.39 13.28 -1.87
N ARG A 77 -0.79 13.00 -1.33
CA ARG A 77 -1.99 13.83 -1.55
C ARG A 77 -1.81 15.24 -1.01
N GLN A 78 -1.11 15.37 0.11
CA GLN A 78 -0.79 16.66 0.72
C GLN A 78 0.28 17.41 -0.08
N MET A 79 1.35 16.74 -0.50
CA MET A 79 2.39 17.37 -1.35
C MET A 79 1.84 17.95 -2.66
N ILE A 80 0.88 17.25 -3.29
CA ILE A 80 0.22 17.73 -4.52
C ILE A 80 -0.71 18.92 -4.22
N ALA A 81 -1.39 18.93 -3.07
CA ALA A 81 -2.31 19.99 -2.69
C ALA A 81 -1.60 21.30 -2.29
N GLU A 82 -0.39 21.19 -1.71
CA GLU A 82 0.43 22.34 -1.30
C GLU A 82 1.42 22.81 -2.38
N ASP A 83 1.43 22.18 -3.57
CA ASP A 83 2.36 22.47 -4.67
C ASP A 83 3.82 22.55 -4.20
N VAL A 84 4.22 21.60 -3.34
CA VAL A 84 5.52 21.63 -2.68
C VAL A 84 6.62 21.53 -3.73
N HIS A 85 7.31 22.64 -3.97
CA HIS A 85 8.52 22.68 -4.75
C HIS A 85 9.68 22.14 -3.91
N ALA A 86 10.45 21.21 -4.47
CA ALA A 86 11.46 20.43 -3.74
C ALA A 86 12.60 21.25 -3.11
N ALA A 87 12.67 22.56 -3.38
CA ALA A 87 13.69 23.46 -2.86
C ALA A 87 13.30 24.20 -1.57
N ASP A 88 12.10 23.98 -0.99
CA ASP A 88 11.66 24.67 0.24
C ASP A 88 11.63 23.74 1.47
N PRO A 89 12.65 23.80 2.36
CA PRO A 89 12.69 23.00 3.59
C PRO A 89 11.57 23.35 4.57
N GLU A 90 11.04 24.58 4.55
CA GLU A 90 9.92 24.94 5.42
C GLU A 90 8.62 24.26 4.98
N ALA A 91 8.42 24.09 3.67
CA ALA A 91 7.27 23.36 3.14
C ALA A 91 7.26 21.90 3.62
N ILE A 92 8.43 21.24 3.64
CA ILE A 92 8.57 19.86 4.14
C ILE A 92 8.19 19.78 5.63
N ALA A 93 8.71 20.69 6.46
CA ALA A 93 8.40 20.69 7.90
C ALA A 93 6.91 20.93 8.20
N ARG A 94 6.24 21.77 7.39
CA ARG A 94 4.79 22.00 7.50
C ARG A 94 3.97 20.78 7.10
N VAL A 95 4.37 20.05 6.04
CA VAL A 95 3.69 18.80 5.65
C VAL A 95 3.84 17.75 6.74
N THR A 96 5.07 17.50 7.22
CA THR A 96 5.31 16.50 8.27
C THR A 96 4.54 16.80 9.55
N SER A 97 4.54 18.06 10.01
CA SER A 97 3.76 18.46 11.20
C SER A 97 2.25 18.34 11.00
N LYS A 98 1.73 18.62 9.80
CA LYS A 98 0.31 18.40 9.47
C LYS A 98 -0.04 16.91 9.42
N VAL A 99 0.83 16.06 8.88
CA VAL A 99 0.64 14.61 8.87
C VAL A 99 0.56 14.07 10.30
N ASP A 100 1.51 14.46 11.15
CA ASP A 100 1.52 14.06 12.57
C ASP A 100 0.28 14.57 13.30
N GLN A 101 -0.14 15.82 13.03
CA GLN A 101 -1.31 16.42 13.65
C GLN A 101 -2.63 15.78 13.18
N GLU A 102 -2.83 15.53 11.89
CA GLU A 102 -3.99 14.79 11.36
C GLU A 102 -4.03 13.37 11.94
N HIS A 103 -2.88 12.70 12.05
CA HIS A 103 -2.81 11.34 12.59
C HIS A 103 -3.23 11.31 14.07
N GLY A 104 -2.82 12.30 14.86
CA GLY A 104 -3.28 12.48 16.25
C GLY A 104 -4.74 12.92 16.36
N LEU A 105 -5.20 13.79 15.46
CA LEU A 105 -6.57 14.32 15.47
C LEU A 105 -7.60 13.25 15.09
N HIS A 106 -7.26 12.34 14.16
CA HIS A 106 -8.14 11.23 13.80
C HIS A 106 -8.35 10.26 14.99
N GLY A 107 -7.32 10.07 15.81
CA GLY A 107 -7.42 9.36 17.09
C GLY A 107 -8.39 10.04 18.06
N LEU A 108 -8.25 11.35 18.24
CA LEU A 108 -9.11 12.16 19.12
C LEU A 108 -10.56 12.27 18.63
N ARG A 109 -10.79 12.31 17.31
CA ARG A 109 -12.13 12.31 16.72
C ARG A 109 -12.84 10.97 16.94
N SER A 110 -12.09 9.87 16.87
CA SER A 110 -12.62 8.52 17.09
C SER A 110 -13.00 8.29 18.57
N THR A 111 -12.19 8.78 19.51
CA THR A 111 -12.51 8.68 20.95
C THR A 111 -13.67 9.59 21.33
N LYS A 112 -13.68 10.85 20.89
CA LYS A 112 -14.79 11.78 21.17
C LYS A 112 -16.12 11.31 20.58
N SER A 113 -16.11 10.71 19.39
CA SER A 113 -17.33 10.14 18.79
C SER A 113 -17.86 8.94 19.58
N ARG A 114 -16.97 8.10 20.14
CA ARG A 114 -17.35 6.99 21.03
C ARG A 114 -17.92 7.48 22.36
N GLU A 115 -17.35 8.53 22.95
CA GLU A 115 -17.88 9.11 24.19
C GLU A 115 -19.26 9.71 23.99
N VAL A 116 -19.49 10.46 22.91
CA VAL A 116 -20.83 11.01 22.58
C VAL A 116 -21.85 9.89 22.33
N HIS A 117 -21.44 8.77 21.74
CA HIS A 117 -22.31 7.62 21.57
C HIS A 117 -22.64 6.91 22.89
N ASN A 118 -21.64 6.75 23.77
CA ASN A 118 -21.82 6.14 25.09
C ASN A 118 -22.68 7.01 26.01
N GLU A 119 -22.49 8.33 25.98
CA GLU A 119 -23.30 9.29 26.73
C GLU A 119 -24.78 9.23 26.30
N LYS A 120 -25.06 9.11 24.99
CA LYS A 120 -26.43 8.95 24.50
C LYS A 120 -27.08 7.62 24.90
N ALA A 121 -26.30 6.55 25.01
CA ALA A 121 -26.79 5.26 25.46
C ALA A 121 -27.16 5.30 26.95
N ASP A 122 -26.37 5.99 27.77
CA ASP A 122 -26.62 6.13 29.21
C ASP A 122 -27.92 6.92 29.49
N ILE A 123 -28.14 8.01 28.74
CA ILE A 123 -29.36 8.84 28.87
C ILE A 123 -30.63 8.05 28.49
N THR A 124 -30.53 7.08 27.57
CA THR A 124 -31.69 6.31 27.07
C THR A 124 -32.10 5.17 28.04
N HIS A 125 -31.25 4.79 28.99
CA HIS A 125 -31.53 3.73 29.96
C HIS A 125 -32.00 4.25 31.32
N GLN A 126 -32.09 5.57 31.50
CA GLN A 126 -32.47 6.21 32.75
C GLN A 126 -33.94 6.67 32.81
N ASP A 127 -34.72 6.43 31.75
CA ASP A 127 -36.18 6.65 31.65
C ASP A 127 -36.94 5.30 31.65
#